data_AF-A0A7Y5JSQ4-F1
#
_entry.id   AF-A0A7Y5JSQ4-F1
#
_cell.length_a   1.000
_cell.length_b   1.000
_cell.length_c   1.000
_cell.angle_alpha   90.00
_cell.angle_beta   90.00
_cell.angle_gamma   90.00
#
_symmetry.space_group_name_H-M   'P 1'
#
loop_
_entity.id
_entity.type
_entity.pdbx_description
1 polymer ?
#
loop_
_entity_poly.entity_id
_entity_poly.type
_entity_poly.pdbx_seq_one_letter_code
_entity_poly.pdbx_strand_id
1 'polypeptide(L)'
;MARFTVVVETGLPADEAWRRLLDLRAHTAVIPLTTLRGEVLTADGLRAGSRFVARTAVGPLGFDDRMVVDQIAPPQPGGGGSARIRKEGNVVRGQIDLAVTPTTGGSRVEWEQVIRVRP
;
A
#
# COMPACT_ATOMS: atom_id res chain seq x y z
N MET A 1 2.52 -8.40 -18.22
CA MET A 1 2.94 -8.29 -16.79
C MET A 1 3.86 -7.09 -16.71
N ALA A 2 3.66 -6.22 -15.72
CA ALA A 2 4.51 -5.06 -15.47
C ALA A 2 5.15 -5.17 -14.08
N ARG A 3 6.38 -4.69 -13.93
CA ARG A 3 7.08 -4.52 -12.66
C ARG A 3 7.70 -3.13 -12.64
N PHE A 4 7.55 -2.41 -11.53
CA PHE A 4 8.22 -1.13 -11.34
C PHE A 4 8.54 -0.93 -9.85
N THR A 5 9.51 -0.07 -9.61
CA THR A 5 9.90 0.37 -8.26
C THR A 5 9.84 1.87 -8.20
N VAL A 6 9.26 2.40 -7.14
CA VAL A 6 9.28 3.81 -6.78
C VAL A 6 10.11 3.95 -5.51
N VAL A 7 11.08 4.86 -5.55
CA VAL A 7 11.91 5.21 -4.39
C VAL A 7 11.68 6.67 -4.07
N VAL A 8 11.40 6.96 -2.80
CA VAL A 8 11.21 8.33 -2.32
C VAL A 8 12.05 8.54 -1.07
N GLU A 9 12.92 9.55 -1.11
CA GLU A 9 13.56 10.09 0.09
C GLU A 9 12.65 11.15 0.71
N THR A 10 12.49 11.12 2.03
CA THR A 10 11.65 12.08 2.75
C THR A 10 12.31 12.50 4.06
N GLY A 11 12.06 13.75 4.47
CA GLY A 11 12.45 14.26 5.79
C GLY A 11 11.58 13.73 6.93
N LEU A 12 10.56 12.92 6.64
CA LEU A 12 9.72 12.32 7.66
C LEU A 12 10.46 11.18 8.40
N PRO A 13 10.31 11.08 9.73
CA PRO A 13 10.67 9.87 10.46
C PRO A 13 9.99 8.62 9.88
N ALA A 14 10.66 7.46 9.98
CA ALA A 14 10.20 6.22 9.37
C ALA A 14 8.80 5.77 9.83
N ASP A 15 8.47 5.96 11.11
CA ASP A 15 7.16 5.66 11.67
C ASP A 15 6.06 6.57 11.08
N GLU A 16 6.35 7.85 10.88
CA GLU A 16 5.40 8.78 10.27
C GLU A 16 5.22 8.53 8.76
N ALA A 17 6.31 8.27 8.04
CA ALA A 17 6.24 7.87 6.63
C ALA A 17 5.39 6.59 6.47
N TRP A 18 5.63 5.59 7.33
CA TRP A 18 4.86 4.36 7.39
C TRP A 18 3.37 4.60 7.68
N ARG A 19 3.04 5.41 8.70
CA ARG A 19 1.65 5.75 9.03
C ARG A 19 0.93 6.34 7.84
N ARG A 20 1.55 7.26 7.10
CA ARG A 20 0.94 7.90 5.92
C ARG A 20 0.80 6.94 4.74
N LEU A 21 1.82 6.12 4.48
CA LEU A 21 1.84 5.16 3.37
C LEU A 21 0.76 4.09 3.52
N LEU A 22 0.49 3.65 4.74
CA LEU A 22 -0.51 2.61 5.02
C LEU A 22 -1.83 3.15 5.61
N ASP A 23 -2.03 4.47 5.64
CA ASP A 23 -3.36 5.05 5.86
C ASP A 23 -4.16 4.99 4.55
N LEU A 24 -4.91 3.91 4.41
CA LEU A 24 -5.74 3.63 3.24
C LEU A 24 -6.92 4.60 3.12
N ARG A 25 -7.29 5.33 4.17
CA ARG A 25 -8.34 6.37 4.08
C ARG A 25 -7.85 7.55 3.26
N ALA A 26 -6.58 7.94 3.45
CA ALA A 26 -5.95 9.04 2.73
C ALA A 26 -5.88 8.78 1.21
N HIS A 27 -5.78 7.52 0.80
CA HIS A 27 -5.74 7.13 -0.61
C HIS A 27 -7.01 7.54 -1.38
N THR A 28 -8.17 7.50 -0.73
CA THR A 28 -9.44 7.94 -1.35
C THR A 28 -9.43 9.44 -1.64
N ALA A 29 -8.72 10.23 -0.84
CA ALA A 29 -8.63 11.68 -1.04
C ALA A 29 -7.66 12.07 -2.16
N VAL A 30 -6.64 11.23 -2.45
CA VAL A 30 -5.54 11.59 -3.36
C VAL A 30 -5.56 10.83 -4.68
N ILE A 31 -6.18 9.64 -4.76
CA ILE A 31 -6.28 8.87 -6.00
C ILE A 31 -7.64 9.16 -6.64
N PRO A 32 -7.69 9.88 -7.77
CA PRO A 32 -8.95 10.21 -8.41
C PRO A 32 -9.79 8.95 -8.68
N LEU A 33 -11.11 9.10 -8.51
CA LEU A 33 -12.10 8.06 -8.87
C LEU A 33 -11.92 6.73 -8.12
N THR A 34 -11.09 6.70 -7.07
CA THR A 34 -10.76 5.49 -6.33
C THR A 34 -11.22 5.61 -4.88
N THR A 35 -12.00 4.63 -4.42
CA THR A 35 -12.49 4.56 -3.03
C THR A 35 -12.00 3.27 -2.38
N LEU A 36 -11.49 3.37 -1.15
CA LEU A 36 -11.02 2.20 -0.40
C LEU A 36 -12.06 1.76 0.63
N ARG A 37 -12.26 0.45 0.73
CA ARG A 37 -13.22 -0.19 1.66
C ARG A 37 -12.56 -1.39 2.33
N GLY A 38 -12.79 -1.60 3.61
CA GLY A 38 -12.24 -2.71 4.38
C GLY A 38 -12.54 -2.55 5.86
N GLU A 39 -12.37 -3.63 6.63
CA GLU A 39 -12.57 -3.61 8.08
C GLU A 39 -11.53 -2.74 8.79
N VAL A 40 -10.31 -2.71 8.26
CA VAL A 40 -9.19 -1.96 8.80
C VAL A 40 -8.49 -1.21 7.68
N LEU A 41 -8.44 0.11 7.82
CA LEU A 41 -7.91 1.02 6.80
C LEU A 41 -6.82 1.95 7.33
N THR A 42 -6.35 1.74 8.56
CA THR A 42 -5.29 2.53 9.18
C THR A 42 -4.03 1.69 9.36
N ALA A 43 -2.86 2.32 9.26
CA ALA A 43 -1.57 1.63 9.30
C ALA A 43 -1.36 0.81 10.58
N ASP A 44 -1.78 1.36 11.71
CA ASP A 44 -1.72 0.81 13.06
C ASP A 44 -2.67 -0.37 13.29
N GLY A 45 -3.76 -0.47 12.53
CA GLY A 45 -4.70 -1.58 12.65
C GLY A 45 -4.38 -2.78 11.73
N LEU A 46 -3.60 -2.57 10.67
CA LEU A 46 -3.31 -3.61 9.68
C LEU A 46 -2.49 -4.74 10.28
N ARG A 47 -2.88 -5.97 9.99
CA ARG A 47 -2.15 -7.20 10.35
C ARG A 47 -2.09 -8.13 9.15
N ALA A 48 -1.24 -9.16 9.23
CA ALA A 48 -1.29 -10.25 8.26
C ALA A 48 -2.71 -10.83 8.20
N GLY A 49 -3.21 -11.05 6.98
CA GLY A 49 -4.59 -11.45 6.70
C GLY A 49 -5.59 -10.29 6.59
N SER A 50 -5.23 -9.05 6.94
CA SER A 50 -6.10 -7.87 6.70
C SER A 50 -6.46 -7.77 5.21
N ARG A 51 -7.73 -7.48 4.92
CA ARG A 51 -8.27 -7.41 3.56
C ARG A 51 -8.93 -6.06 3.30
N PHE A 52 -8.72 -5.53 2.12
CA PHE A 52 -9.34 -4.30 1.67
C PHE A 52 -9.51 -4.30 0.15
N VAL A 53 -10.39 -3.43 -0.33
CA VAL A 53 -10.72 -3.29 -1.75
C VAL A 53 -10.51 -1.83 -2.14
N ALA A 54 -9.68 -1.60 -3.15
CA ALA A 54 -9.64 -0.34 -3.86
C ALA A 54 -10.55 -0.44 -5.08
N ARG A 55 -11.64 0.33 -5.11
CA ARG A 55 -12.57 0.39 -6.23
C ARG A 55 -12.32 1.64 -7.04
N THR A 56 -11.98 1.48 -8.32
CA THR A 56 -11.84 2.58 -9.28
C THR A 56 -13.02 2.55 -10.25
N ALA A 57 -13.76 3.67 -10.39
CA ALA A 57 -14.97 3.71 -11.21
C ALA A 57 -15.32 5.09 -11.79
N VAL A 58 -15.96 5.10 -12.96
CA VAL A 58 -16.63 6.25 -13.58
C VAL A 58 -18.01 5.81 -14.07
N GLY A 59 -19.07 6.33 -13.47
CA GLY A 59 -20.44 5.89 -13.77
C GLY A 59 -20.62 4.38 -13.55
N PRO A 60 -21.20 3.62 -14.51
CA PRO A 60 -21.39 2.17 -14.37
C PRO A 60 -20.11 1.35 -14.58
N LEU A 61 -19.05 1.96 -15.10
CA LEU A 61 -17.79 1.28 -15.40
C LEU A 61 -16.85 1.35 -14.21
N GLY A 62 -16.26 0.23 -13.83
CA GLY A 62 -15.26 0.19 -12.78
C GLY A 62 -14.76 -1.22 -12.50
N PHE A 63 -13.70 -1.30 -11.70
CA PHE A 63 -13.16 -2.57 -11.23
C PHE A 63 -12.77 -2.48 -9.77
N ASP A 64 -12.79 -3.65 -9.12
CA ASP A 64 -12.35 -3.82 -7.75
C ASP A 64 -10.95 -4.48 -7.75
N ASP A 65 -9.97 -3.80 -7.17
CA ASP A 65 -8.67 -4.37 -6.81
C ASP A 65 -8.72 -4.86 -5.36
N ARG A 66 -8.94 -6.17 -5.19
CA ARG A 66 -9.04 -6.82 -3.88
C ARG A 66 -7.64 -7.18 -3.41
N MET A 67 -7.29 -6.77 -2.20
CA MET A 67 -5.94 -6.94 -1.65
C MET A 67 -5.96 -7.62 -0.29
N VAL A 68 -4.87 -8.34 0.00
CA VAL A 68 -4.62 -9.03 1.27
C VAL A 68 -3.21 -8.70 1.72
N VAL A 69 -3.06 -8.33 2.98
CA VAL A 69 -1.75 -8.19 3.62
C VAL A 69 -1.21 -9.57 3.91
N ASP A 70 -0.20 -10.03 3.19
CA ASP A 70 0.43 -11.33 3.44
C ASP A 70 1.40 -11.23 4.63
N GLN A 71 2.16 -10.14 4.71
CA GLN A 71 3.11 -9.86 5.79
C GLN A 71 3.12 -8.38 6.13
N ILE A 72 3.31 -8.05 7.41
CA ILE A 72 3.48 -6.67 7.86
C ILE A 72 4.32 -6.62 9.14
N ALA A 73 5.31 -5.75 9.14
CA ALA A 73 6.18 -5.46 10.26
C ALA A 73 6.33 -3.94 10.36
N PRO A 74 5.53 -3.27 11.21
CA PRO A 74 5.63 -1.82 11.41
C PRO A 74 6.99 -1.41 11.96
N PRO A 75 7.47 -0.18 11.66
CA PRO A 75 8.68 0.36 12.24
C PRO A 75 8.64 0.32 13.77
N GLN A 76 9.74 -0.14 14.37
CA GLN A 76 10.04 0.05 15.78
C GLN A 76 10.80 1.36 15.97
N PRO A 77 10.90 1.92 17.19
CA PRO A 77 11.68 3.12 17.44
C PRO A 77 13.10 3.01 16.88
N GLY A 78 13.46 3.91 15.96
CA GLY A 78 14.76 3.94 15.28
C GLY A 78 14.98 2.83 14.22
N GLY A 79 13.98 1.98 13.98
CA GLY A 79 14.02 0.88 13.01
C GLY A 79 13.16 1.13 11.78
N GLY A 80 13.34 0.29 10.76
CA GLY A 80 12.52 0.29 9.55
C GLY A 80 11.28 -0.59 9.66
N GLY A 81 10.38 -0.43 8.68
CA GLY A 81 9.18 -1.25 8.53
C GLY A 81 9.10 -1.88 7.15
N SER A 82 8.39 -3.00 7.04
CA SER A 82 8.14 -3.66 5.74
C SER A 82 6.76 -4.31 5.67
N ALA A 83 6.17 -4.34 4.48
CA ALA A 83 4.91 -5.02 4.22
C ALA A 83 4.93 -5.70 2.86
N ARG A 84 4.18 -6.80 2.76
CA ARG A 84 3.84 -7.48 1.52
C ARG A 84 2.34 -7.56 1.38
N ILE A 85 1.82 -7.05 0.27
CA ILE A 85 0.39 -7.01 -0.04
C ILE A 85 0.17 -7.70 -1.39
N ARG A 86 -0.70 -8.70 -1.41
CA ARG A 86 -1.05 -9.44 -2.63
C ARG A 86 -2.39 -8.96 -3.18
N LYS A 87 -2.45 -8.77 -4.49
CA LYS A 87 -3.65 -8.43 -5.24
C LYS A 87 -4.33 -9.72 -5.71
N GLU A 88 -5.52 -9.97 -5.21
CA GLU A 88 -6.36 -11.16 -5.44
C GLU A 88 -7.55 -10.87 -6.37
N GLY A 89 -7.57 -9.70 -7.01
CA GLY A 89 -8.63 -9.32 -7.94
C GLY A 89 -8.75 -10.26 -9.16
N ASN A 90 -9.92 -10.19 -9.81
CA ASN A 90 -10.15 -10.91 -11.06
C ASN A 90 -9.48 -10.21 -12.26
N VAL A 91 -9.52 -8.87 -12.27
CA VAL A 91 -8.94 -8.01 -13.30
C VAL A 91 -7.47 -7.72 -13.00
N VAL A 92 -7.17 -7.30 -11.77
CA VAL A 92 -5.83 -6.95 -11.32
C VAL A 92 -5.31 -8.01 -10.35
N ARG A 93 -4.15 -8.57 -10.66
CA ARG A 93 -3.39 -9.50 -9.81
C ARG A 93 -1.96 -9.03 -9.66
N GLY A 94 -1.29 -9.53 -8.64
CA GLY A 94 0.13 -9.23 -8.42
C GLY A 94 0.45 -9.02 -6.96
N GLN A 95 1.50 -8.25 -6.71
CA GLN A 95 2.07 -8.05 -5.38
C GLN A 95 2.65 -6.64 -5.28
N ILE A 96 2.61 -6.11 -4.06
CA ILE A 96 3.31 -4.92 -3.62
C ILE A 96 4.25 -5.36 -2.49
N ASP A 97 5.51 -4.98 -2.59
CA ASP A 97 6.48 -5.04 -1.52
C ASP A 97 6.83 -3.60 -1.13
N LEU A 98 6.71 -3.28 0.15
CA LEU A 98 6.97 -1.96 0.72
C LEU A 98 8.05 -2.09 1.78
N ALA A 99 9.03 -1.20 1.75
CA ALA A 99 9.99 -0.99 2.83
C ALA A 99 10.13 0.49 3.17
N VAL A 100 10.28 0.80 4.45
CA VAL A 100 10.64 2.12 4.96
C VAL A 100 11.88 1.96 5.82
N THR A 101 12.98 2.60 5.43
CA THR A 101 14.26 2.50 6.11
C THR A 101 14.64 3.87 6.69
N PRO A 102 14.96 3.98 8.00
CA PRO A 102 15.47 5.23 8.57
C PRO A 102 16.77 5.68 7.91
N THR A 103 16.93 6.98 7.76
CA THR A 103 18.17 7.63 7.32
C THR A 103 18.56 8.72 8.32
N THR A 104 19.75 9.28 8.20
CA THR A 104 20.21 10.37 9.10
C THR A 104 19.29 11.59 9.09
N GLY A 105 18.63 11.87 7.96
CA GLY A 105 17.78 13.06 7.77
C GLY A 105 16.27 12.77 7.73
N GLY A 106 15.84 11.52 7.93
CA GLY A 106 14.44 11.12 7.79
C GLY A 106 14.31 9.64 7.44
N SER A 107 13.74 9.32 6.29
CA SER A 107 13.59 7.95 5.84
C SER A 107 13.57 7.81 4.32
N ARG A 108 13.90 6.59 3.87
CA ARG A 108 13.82 6.14 2.49
C ARG A 108 12.66 5.17 2.36
N VAL A 109 11.75 5.46 1.44
CA VAL A 109 10.60 4.61 1.11
C VAL A 109 10.88 3.90 -0.20
N GLU A 110 10.70 2.58 -0.20
CA GLU A 110 10.77 1.74 -1.40
C GLU A 110 9.45 1.02 -1.60
N TRP A 111 8.87 1.22 -2.78
CA TRP A 111 7.64 0.57 -3.21
C TRP A 111 7.93 -0.20 -4.48
N GLU A 112 7.95 -1.52 -4.40
CA GLU A 112 8.03 -2.39 -5.57
C GLU A 112 6.67 -2.99 -5.87
N GLN A 113 6.27 -2.96 -7.13
CA GLN A 113 4.96 -3.45 -7.55
C GLN A 113 5.06 -4.29 -8.80
N VAL A 114 4.47 -5.48 -8.72
CA VAL A 114 4.24 -6.39 -9.85
C VAL A 114 2.75 -6.41 -10.15
N ILE A 115 2.37 -6.15 -11.41
CA ILE A 115 0.97 -6.14 -11.85
C ILE A 115 0.78 -7.09 -13.03
N ARG A 116 -0.30 -7.85 -12.98
CA ARG A 116 -0.86 -8.61 -14.10
C ARG A 116 -2.31 -8.17 -14.27
N VAL A 117 -2.62 -7.62 -15.44
CA VAL A 117 -3.98 -7.27 -15.84
C VAL A 117 -4.50 -8.39 -16.73
N ARG A 118 -5.69 -8.90 -16.44
CA ARG A 118 -6.42 -9.80 -17.35
C ARG A 118 -7.43 -8.96 -18.16
N PRO A 119 -7.54 -9.19 -19.48
CA PRO A 119 -8.59 -8.59 -20.29
C PRO A 119 -9.97 -9.10 -19.86
#